data_AF-A0A269THY7-F1
#
_entry.id   AF-A0A269THY7-F1
#
_cell.length_a   1.000
_cell.length_b   1.000
_cell.length_c   1.000
_cell.angle_alpha   90.00
_cell.angle_beta   90.00
_cell.angle_gamma   90.00
#
_symmetry.space_group_name_H-M   'P 1'
#
loop_
_entity.id
_entity.type
_entity.pdbx_description
1 polymer ?
#
loop_
_entity_poly.entity_id
_entity_poly.type
_entity_poly.pdbx_seq_one_letter_code
_entity_poly.pdbx_strand_id
1 'polypeptide(L)'
;MKIISNPKTKKRKLIFLFTTLAVGVISTISLVACSSIDSNPKELNKGAAVYSKTTEVDKKPYVQINLYGYEDFTFGNWYPTYTNSDSNTLKYRKLIIRNSSDNKVTVDPEFPETGNQLITIGKETEEQKDIRKKWGLFAPKYKWVYNNSPIYNSLSDKQKDSDYLVDALEQKQEPDSQKFISLIKTDEELKSSLRLDDESKNLYLKYLESISEKSTLENVTDKNSFLEKNFLPWSNTFNYDAIKSKLDLKKYDYIFIKDLARYFHTEGNGSEYFLDGGLEISNYEVDKNSKEISISWNYKPTAPKDKNLAAPDIIMTGVSKRSHSFLLPVEKGSISDFKVDDWSFKKIS
;
A
#
# COMPACT_ATOMS: atom_id res chain seq x y z
N MET A 1 -34.77 -51.31 -72.51
CA MET A 1 -36.24 -51.18 -72.56
C MET A 1 -36.62 -49.95 -71.73
N LYS A 2 -37.30 -48.96 -72.34
CA LYS A 2 -37.73 -47.61 -71.84
C LYS A 2 -36.57 -46.69 -71.37
N ILE A 3 -36.18 -45.57 -72.02
CA ILE A 3 -36.86 -44.42 -72.65
C ILE A 3 -37.76 -43.61 -71.69
N ILE A 4 -37.25 -42.40 -71.35
CA ILE A 4 -37.94 -41.12 -71.02
C ILE A 4 -38.63 -41.11 -69.62
N SER A 5 -38.53 -40.10 -68.76
CA SER A 5 -38.61 -38.64 -68.99
C SER A 5 -37.89 -37.80 -67.91
N ASN A 6 -37.21 -36.75 -68.36
CA ASN A 6 -37.13 -35.48 -67.63
C ASN A 6 -38.40 -34.67 -67.97
N PRO A 7 -38.93 -33.78 -67.10
CA PRO A 7 -38.71 -32.37 -67.43
C PRO A 7 -38.70 -31.37 -66.24
N LYS A 8 -37.83 -30.35 -66.38
CA LYS A 8 -38.11 -28.89 -66.34
C LYS A 8 -38.79 -28.34 -65.06
N THR A 9 -38.47 -27.19 -64.47
CA THR A 9 -37.69 -25.98 -64.79
C THR A 9 -38.03 -24.99 -63.66
N LYS A 10 -37.11 -24.14 -63.20
CA LYS A 10 -37.15 -22.68 -63.42
C LYS A 10 -36.06 -21.95 -62.62
N LYS A 11 -35.48 -20.99 -63.33
CA LYS A 11 -34.36 -20.10 -62.99
C LYS A 11 -34.78 -18.99 -62.01
N ARG A 12 -33.83 -18.52 -61.18
CA ARG A 12 -33.25 -17.14 -61.15
C ARG A 12 -32.29 -17.07 -59.95
N LYS A 13 -30.99 -16.78 -60.14
CA LYS A 13 -30.36 -15.43 -60.07
C LYS A 13 -30.75 -14.72 -58.76
N LEU A 14 -29.88 -14.16 -57.93
CA LEU A 14 -28.47 -13.78 -57.94
C LEU A 14 -28.23 -13.25 -56.50
N ILE A 15 -26.97 -13.10 -56.10
CA ILE A 15 -26.42 -12.08 -55.19
C ILE A 15 -25.61 -12.71 -54.06
N PHE A 16 -24.29 -12.68 -54.30
CA PHE A 16 -23.26 -12.62 -53.28
C PHE A 16 -23.51 -11.43 -52.37
N LEU A 17 -23.46 -11.65 -51.06
CA LEU A 17 -23.14 -10.59 -50.11
C LEU A 17 -22.14 -11.14 -49.10
N PHE A 18 -20.91 -10.66 -49.24
CA PHE A 18 -19.92 -10.64 -48.17
C PHE A 18 -20.47 -9.81 -47.03
N THR A 19 -20.67 -10.43 -45.87
CA THR A 19 -20.81 -9.70 -44.60
C THR A 19 -19.83 -10.33 -43.61
N THR A 20 -18.67 -9.67 -43.51
CA THR A 20 -17.99 -9.35 -42.25
C THR A 20 -18.28 -10.29 -41.08
N LEU A 21 -17.30 -11.15 -40.75
CA LEU A 21 -17.19 -11.75 -39.43
C LEU A 21 -17.12 -10.61 -38.41
N ALA A 22 -18.26 -10.32 -37.77
CA ALA A 22 -18.27 -9.56 -36.53
C ALA A 22 -17.47 -10.39 -35.51
N VAL A 23 -16.36 -9.81 -35.03
CA VAL A 23 -15.67 -10.26 -33.84
C VAL A 23 -16.71 -10.25 -32.72
N GLY A 24 -17.20 -11.44 -32.37
CA GLY A 24 -18.13 -11.63 -31.28
C GLY A 24 -17.45 -11.15 -30.01
N VAL A 25 -17.88 -9.99 -29.52
CA VAL A 25 -17.68 -9.59 -28.13
C VAL A 25 -18.40 -10.67 -27.33
N ILE A 26 -17.65 -11.64 -26.83
CA ILE A 26 -18.11 -12.51 -25.76
C ILE A 26 -18.22 -11.57 -24.56
N SER A 27 -19.38 -10.95 -24.42
CA SER A 27 -19.82 -10.37 -23.16
C SER A 27 -19.94 -11.53 -22.19
N THR A 28 -18.85 -11.85 -21.51
CA THR A 28 -18.92 -12.58 -20.26
C THR A 28 -19.79 -11.71 -19.36
N ILE A 29 -21.04 -12.12 -19.20
CA ILE A 29 -21.91 -11.64 -18.14
C ILE A 29 -21.17 -12.05 -16.86
N SER A 30 -20.37 -11.14 -16.34
CA SER A 30 -19.92 -11.20 -14.96
C SER A 30 -21.20 -11.31 -14.16
N LEU A 31 -21.46 -12.50 -13.61
CA LEU A 31 -22.42 -12.66 -12.54
C LEU A 31 -21.99 -11.66 -11.46
N VAL A 32 -22.61 -10.49 -11.46
CA VAL A 32 -22.67 -9.64 -10.30
C VAL A 32 -23.46 -10.49 -9.31
N ALA A 33 -22.73 -11.25 -8.49
CA ALA A 33 -23.26 -11.70 -7.23
C ALA A 33 -23.65 -10.40 -6.51
N CYS A 34 -24.94 -10.06 -6.59
CA CYS A 34 -25.56 -9.27 -5.55
C CYS A 34 -25.37 -10.09 -4.28
N SER A 35 -24.25 -9.86 -3.59
CA SER A 35 -24.13 -10.27 -2.21
C SER A 35 -25.33 -9.64 -1.51
N SER A 36 -26.23 -10.50 -1.04
CA SER A 36 -27.22 -10.10 -0.04
C SER A 36 -26.45 -9.35 1.03
N ILE A 37 -26.74 -8.05 1.18
CA ILE A 37 -26.26 -7.28 2.32
C ILE A 37 -26.77 -8.03 3.54
N ASP A 38 -25.85 -8.68 4.23
CA ASP A 38 -26.14 -9.44 5.44
C ASP A 38 -26.87 -8.48 6.38
N SER A 39 -28.08 -8.82 6.81
CA SER A 39 -28.93 -7.92 7.60
C SER A 39 -28.34 -7.60 8.97
N ASN A 40 -27.22 -8.21 9.32
CA ASN A 40 -26.42 -7.93 10.50
C ASN A 40 -24.93 -8.13 10.19
N PRO A 41 -24.26 -7.14 9.55
CA PRO A 41 -22.86 -7.28 9.17
C PRO A 41 -22.03 -7.52 10.44
N LYS A 42 -21.09 -8.47 10.38
CA LYS A 42 -20.17 -8.75 11.49
C LYS A 42 -19.01 -7.75 11.45
N GLU A 43 -18.63 -7.28 12.61
CA GLU A 43 -17.42 -6.46 12.76
C GLU A 43 -16.19 -7.26 12.32
N LEU A 44 -15.30 -6.59 11.60
CA LEU A 44 -14.03 -7.13 11.14
C LEU A 44 -13.09 -7.24 12.34
N ASN A 45 -12.63 -8.46 12.60
CA ASN A 45 -11.47 -8.66 13.48
C ASN A 45 -10.18 -8.57 12.67
N LYS A 46 -10.16 -9.23 11.51
CA LYS A 46 -9.01 -9.34 10.63
C LYS A 46 -9.46 -9.60 9.19
N GLY A 47 -8.80 -9.04 8.20
CA GLY A 47 -9.15 -9.27 6.79
C GLY A 47 -8.12 -8.74 5.81
N ALA A 48 -7.90 -9.47 4.72
CA ALA A 48 -7.03 -9.06 3.63
C ALA A 48 -7.72 -9.35 2.30
N ALA A 49 -7.73 -8.37 1.40
CA ALA A 49 -8.36 -8.52 0.09
C ALA A 49 -7.66 -7.66 -0.96
N VAL A 50 -7.75 -8.10 -2.22
CA VAL A 50 -7.26 -7.37 -3.38
C VAL A 50 -8.43 -7.09 -4.34
N TYR A 51 -8.52 -5.86 -4.82
CA TYR A 51 -9.61 -5.35 -5.65
C TYR A 51 -9.06 -4.75 -6.94
N SER A 52 -9.77 -4.97 -8.04
CA SER A 52 -9.58 -4.20 -9.28
C SER A 52 -10.60 -3.07 -9.26
N LYS A 53 -10.14 -1.82 -9.27
CA LYS A 53 -10.99 -0.63 -9.18
C LYS A 53 -10.70 0.32 -10.34
N THR A 54 -11.58 1.29 -10.50
CA THR A 54 -11.38 2.42 -11.41
C THR A 54 -11.57 3.70 -10.63
N THR A 55 -10.81 4.74 -10.97
CA THR A 55 -11.01 6.08 -10.45
C THR A 55 -12.44 6.58 -10.71
N GLU A 56 -12.90 7.50 -9.88
CA GLU A 56 -14.26 8.04 -10.02
C GLU A 56 -14.36 9.00 -11.21
N VAL A 57 -13.34 9.85 -11.40
CA VAL A 57 -13.33 10.96 -12.36
C VAL A 57 -13.12 10.49 -13.80
N ASP A 58 -12.03 9.78 -14.07
CA ASP A 58 -11.58 9.45 -15.43
C ASP A 58 -11.56 7.95 -15.74
N LYS A 59 -12.07 7.13 -14.81
CA LYS A 59 -12.18 5.67 -14.92
C LYS A 59 -10.85 4.95 -15.18
N LYS A 60 -9.71 5.56 -14.83
CA LYS A 60 -8.40 4.91 -14.86
C LYS A 60 -8.37 3.68 -13.95
N PRO A 61 -7.87 2.53 -14.42
CA PRO A 61 -7.82 1.32 -13.62
C PRO A 61 -6.70 1.40 -12.57
N TYR A 62 -6.92 0.80 -11.41
CA TYR A 62 -5.87 0.52 -10.43
C TYR A 62 -6.20 -0.75 -9.65
N VAL A 63 -5.19 -1.37 -9.06
CA VAL A 63 -5.39 -2.48 -8.12
C VAL A 63 -5.17 -1.96 -6.70
N GLN A 64 -6.07 -2.33 -5.80
CA GLN A 64 -6.03 -1.92 -4.40
C GLN A 64 -5.96 -3.15 -3.50
N ILE A 65 -5.00 -3.16 -2.58
CA ILE A 65 -4.87 -4.13 -1.51
C ILE A 65 -5.37 -3.45 -0.23
N ASN A 66 -6.30 -4.11 0.47
CA ASN A 66 -6.80 -3.67 1.77
C ASN A 66 -6.43 -4.69 2.83
N LEU A 67 -5.80 -4.21 3.91
CA LEU A 67 -5.53 -4.99 5.10
C LEU A 67 -6.25 -4.36 6.29
N TYR A 68 -6.81 -5.21 7.15
CA TYR A 68 -7.41 -4.84 8.42
C TYR A 68 -6.97 -5.82 9.51
N GLY A 69 -6.51 -5.31 10.66
CA GLY A 69 -6.07 -6.12 11.81
C GLY A 69 -4.71 -6.81 11.59
N TYR A 70 -3.88 -6.24 10.72
CA TYR A 70 -2.51 -6.70 10.44
C TYR A 70 -1.51 -5.56 10.74
N GLU A 71 -1.61 -4.94 11.91
CA GLU A 71 -0.83 -3.75 12.31
C GLU A 71 0.68 -3.93 12.17
N ASP A 72 1.17 -5.15 12.45
CA ASP A 72 2.58 -5.49 12.38
C ASP A 72 3.01 -6.00 10.98
N PHE A 73 2.12 -6.06 10.00
CA PHE A 73 2.46 -6.41 8.62
C PHE A 73 2.36 -5.23 7.68
N THR A 74 3.42 -5.01 6.91
CA THR A 74 3.46 -3.99 5.86
C THR A 74 4.34 -4.47 4.70
N PHE A 75 4.11 -3.91 3.52
CA PHE A 75 4.94 -4.17 2.35
C PHE A 75 6.25 -3.35 2.38
N GLY A 76 6.20 -2.05 2.71
CA GLY A 76 7.35 -1.17 2.88
C GLY A 76 7.87 -1.12 4.31
N ASN A 77 9.14 -0.82 4.54
CA ASN A 77 9.73 -0.77 5.89
C ASN A 77 9.41 0.54 6.64
N TRP A 78 8.81 1.53 6.00
CA TRP A 78 8.65 2.88 6.54
C TRP A 78 7.19 3.31 6.50
N TYR A 79 6.74 4.00 7.56
CA TYR A 79 5.39 4.55 7.60
C TYR A 79 5.39 6.02 7.15
N PRO A 80 4.69 6.37 6.07
CA PRO A 80 4.52 7.77 5.70
C PRO A 80 3.65 8.47 6.73
N THR A 81 4.08 9.63 7.25
CA THR A 81 3.27 10.38 8.21
C THR A 81 2.34 11.39 7.54
N TYR A 82 2.61 11.75 6.28
CA TYR A 82 1.92 12.82 5.54
C TYR A 82 1.98 14.19 6.22
N THR A 83 3.00 14.40 7.05
CA THR A 83 3.24 15.65 7.75
C THR A 83 4.60 16.20 7.37
N ASN A 84 4.66 17.51 7.15
CA ASN A 84 5.93 18.23 7.08
C ASN A 84 6.37 18.65 8.49
N SER A 85 7.65 18.99 8.63
CA SER A 85 8.27 19.42 9.89
C SER A 85 7.65 20.68 10.48
N ASP A 86 7.00 21.52 9.67
CA ASP A 86 6.30 22.74 10.06
C ASP A 86 4.81 22.53 10.37
N SER A 87 4.31 21.29 10.30
CA SER A 87 2.90 21.01 10.53
C SER A 87 2.50 21.22 11.99
N ASN A 88 1.44 22.01 12.22
CA ASN A 88 0.83 22.17 13.54
C ASN A 88 0.38 20.84 14.18
N THR A 89 0.17 19.79 13.36
CA THR A 89 -0.19 18.45 13.85
C THR A 89 0.91 17.79 14.68
N LEU A 90 2.16 18.20 14.51
CA LEU A 90 3.32 17.66 15.21
C LEU A 90 3.68 18.46 16.47
N LYS A 91 3.35 19.76 16.51
CA LYS A 91 3.78 20.71 17.55
C LYS A 91 3.48 20.28 18.98
N TYR A 92 2.40 19.53 19.20
CA TYR A 92 1.96 19.11 20.54
C TYR A 92 2.24 17.64 20.83
N ARG A 93 3.04 16.98 19.98
CA ARG A 93 3.42 15.57 20.16
C ARG A 93 4.86 15.51 20.63
N LYS A 94 5.13 14.64 21.61
CA LYS A 94 6.50 14.30 22.02
C LYS A 94 7.17 13.51 20.92
N LEU A 95 7.76 14.22 19.96
CA LEU A 95 8.38 13.64 18.77
C LEU A 95 9.72 14.29 18.48
N ILE A 96 10.64 13.50 17.95
CA ILE A 96 11.93 13.95 17.47
C ILE A 96 11.93 13.89 15.94
N ILE A 97 12.33 14.97 15.26
CA ILE A 97 12.72 14.93 13.85
C ILE A 97 14.25 14.89 13.81
N ARG A 98 14.81 13.85 13.20
CA ARG A 98 16.27 13.70 13.06
C ARG A 98 16.74 14.13 11.69
N ASN A 99 17.80 14.93 11.66
CA ASN A 99 18.47 15.34 10.42
C ASN A 99 19.76 14.55 10.20
N SER A 100 20.29 14.57 8.98
CA SER A 100 21.52 13.84 8.63
C SER A 100 22.76 14.31 9.40
N SER A 101 22.74 15.54 9.93
CA SER A 101 23.78 16.05 10.83
C SER A 101 23.46 15.81 12.32
N ASP A 102 22.64 14.80 12.64
CA ASP A 102 22.46 14.35 14.03
C ASP A 102 23.81 13.80 14.53
N ASN A 103 24.43 14.57 15.42
CA ASN A 103 25.82 14.37 15.80
C ASN A 103 25.90 13.60 17.12
N LYS A 104 25.82 12.26 17.05
CA LYS A 104 26.38 11.30 18.03
C LYS A 104 26.04 11.52 19.52
N VAL A 105 25.03 12.30 19.88
CA VAL A 105 24.60 12.39 21.29
C VAL A 105 23.95 11.06 21.63
N THR A 106 24.46 10.38 22.66
CA THR A 106 24.00 9.03 23.05
C THR A 106 22.62 9.03 23.72
N VAL A 107 22.09 10.20 24.04
CA VAL A 107 20.84 10.38 24.77
C VAL A 107 20.00 11.45 24.10
N ASP A 108 18.72 11.16 23.93
CA ASP A 108 17.76 12.13 23.41
C ASP A 108 17.49 13.24 24.43
N PRO A 109 17.26 14.48 23.97
CA PRO A 109 16.90 15.59 24.85
C PRO A 109 15.56 15.32 25.55
N GLU A 110 15.43 15.84 26.77
CA GLU A 110 14.15 15.80 27.48
C GLU A 110 13.13 16.69 26.77
N PHE A 111 11.90 16.20 26.69
CA PHE A 111 10.80 16.98 26.13
C PHE A 111 10.42 18.11 27.09
N PRO A 112 10.15 19.32 26.58
CA PRO A 112 9.70 20.41 27.43
C PRO A 112 8.37 20.06 28.11
N GLU A 113 8.24 20.44 29.38
CA GLU A 113 7.03 20.19 30.18
C GLU A 113 5.80 20.93 29.63
N THR A 114 6.01 22.08 28.99
CA THR A 114 4.96 22.90 28.37
C THR A 114 5.36 23.41 27.00
N GLY A 115 4.38 23.69 26.13
CA GLY A 115 4.62 24.29 24.81
C GLY A 115 4.85 23.27 23.69
N ASN A 116 5.77 23.62 22.77
CA ASN A 116 6.07 22.78 21.60
C ASN A 116 6.84 21.54 22.03
N GLN A 117 6.27 20.36 21.84
CA GLN A 117 6.89 19.07 22.19
C GLN A 117 7.61 18.42 20.99
N LEU A 118 7.65 19.09 19.84
CA LEU A 118 8.46 18.68 18.70
C LEU A 118 9.90 19.17 18.86
N ILE A 119 10.86 18.25 18.88
CA ILE A 119 12.28 18.56 18.91
C ILE A 119 12.89 18.21 17.55
N THR A 120 13.70 19.11 16.98
CA THR A 120 14.49 18.80 15.78
C THR A 120 15.96 18.70 16.16
N ILE A 121 16.60 17.59 15.81
CA ILE A 121 18.01 17.31 16.10
C ILE A 121 18.81 17.35 14.79
N GLY A 122 19.99 17.96 14.86
CA GLY A 122 20.83 18.23 13.70
C GLY A 122 20.31 19.41 12.86
N LYS A 123 21.17 19.94 12.00
CA LYS A 123 20.86 20.99 11.05
C LYS A 123 20.23 20.36 9.81
N GLU A 124 19.05 20.86 9.44
CA GLU A 124 18.38 20.47 8.21
C GLU A 124 19.15 21.02 6.99
N THR A 125 19.48 20.12 6.06
CA THR A 125 20.13 20.47 4.79
C THR A 125 19.09 20.88 3.72
N GLU A 126 19.53 21.54 2.63
CA GLU A 126 18.62 21.89 1.54
C GLU A 126 18.04 20.65 0.82
N GLU A 127 18.81 19.57 0.71
CA GLU A 127 18.32 18.29 0.16
C GLU A 127 17.17 17.73 1.04
N GLN A 128 17.32 17.79 2.36
CA GLN A 128 16.28 17.37 3.30
C GLN A 128 15.03 18.26 3.23
N LYS A 129 15.19 19.57 3.03
CA LYS A 129 14.04 20.46 2.82
C LYS A 129 13.29 20.10 1.54
N ASP A 130 14.00 19.84 0.45
CA ASP A 130 13.41 19.48 -0.83
C ASP A 130 12.67 18.13 -0.76
N ILE A 131 13.33 17.10 -0.22
CA ILE A 131 12.72 15.77 -0.13
C ILE A 131 11.50 15.76 0.80
N ARG A 132 11.50 16.53 1.89
CA ARG A 132 10.34 16.67 2.79
C ARG A 132 9.18 17.35 2.11
N LYS A 133 9.42 18.33 1.25
CA LYS A 133 8.33 18.92 0.43
C LYS A 133 7.72 17.90 -0.52
N LYS A 134 8.53 16.98 -1.06
CA LYS A 134 8.09 15.96 -2.02
C LYS A 134 7.36 14.77 -1.37
N TRP A 135 7.75 14.38 -0.15
CA TRP A 135 7.29 13.13 0.47
C TRP A 135 6.78 13.25 1.91
N GLY A 136 7.02 14.39 2.57
CA GLY A 136 6.81 14.54 3.99
C GLY A 136 7.86 13.79 4.82
N LEU A 137 7.45 13.40 6.02
CA LEU A 137 8.25 12.63 6.96
C LEU A 137 7.82 11.17 6.99
N PHE A 138 8.73 10.32 7.47
CA PHE A 138 8.54 8.89 7.66
C PHE A 138 8.89 8.51 9.10
N ALA A 139 8.12 7.57 9.63
CA ALA A 139 8.44 6.92 10.89
C ALA A 139 9.06 5.54 10.65
N PRO A 140 10.08 5.16 11.42
CA PRO A 140 10.57 3.80 11.46
C PRO A 140 9.55 2.91 12.18
N LYS A 141 9.62 1.62 11.89
CA LYS A 141 8.96 0.55 12.62
C LYS A 141 9.73 0.28 13.89
N TYR A 142 9.00 0.20 14.99
CA TYR A 142 9.53 -0.23 16.27
C TYR A 142 10.26 -1.57 16.15
N LYS A 143 11.52 -1.65 16.62
CA LYS A 143 12.41 -2.84 16.56
C LYS A 143 12.73 -3.40 15.16
N TRP A 144 12.37 -2.71 14.07
CA TRP A 144 12.87 -3.07 12.75
C TRP A 144 14.35 -2.69 12.63
N VAL A 145 15.13 -3.52 11.94
CA VAL A 145 16.56 -3.27 11.70
C VAL A 145 16.76 -2.70 10.30
N TYR A 146 17.21 -1.44 10.23
CA TYR A 146 17.44 -0.72 8.98
C TYR A 146 18.92 -0.72 8.61
N ASN A 147 19.37 -1.79 7.96
CA ASN A 147 20.78 -1.98 7.61
C ASN A 147 21.36 -0.86 6.72
N ASN A 148 20.51 -0.18 5.94
CA ASN A 148 20.96 0.82 4.96
C ASN A 148 20.57 2.26 5.34
N SER A 149 19.97 2.48 6.52
CA SER A 149 19.55 3.81 6.99
C SER A 149 20.71 4.52 7.69
N PRO A 150 21.24 5.64 7.15
CA PRO A 150 22.34 6.38 7.77
C PRO A 150 22.00 6.88 9.18
N ILE A 151 20.80 7.43 9.39
CA ILE A 151 20.39 7.94 10.70
C ILE A 151 20.22 6.77 11.67
N TYR A 152 19.41 5.75 11.35
CA TYR A 152 19.16 4.62 12.26
C TYR A 152 20.45 3.96 12.74
N ASN A 153 21.41 3.75 11.84
CA ASN A 153 22.69 3.11 12.16
C ASN A 153 23.63 4.01 12.99
N SER A 154 23.36 5.32 13.06
CA SER A 154 24.09 6.24 13.93
C SER A 154 23.56 6.30 15.36
N LEU A 155 22.35 5.78 15.60
CA LEU A 155 21.64 5.87 16.88
C LEU A 155 22.11 4.81 17.89
N SER A 156 22.06 5.16 19.18
CA SER A 156 22.16 4.18 20.26
C SER A 156 20.90 3.30 20.32
N ASP A 157 20.97 2.14 20.97
CA ASP A 157 19.81 1.24 21.05
C ASP A 157 18.60 1.89 21.73
N LYS A 158 18.84 2.72 22.75
CA LYS A 158 17.76 3.51 23.41
C LYS A 158 17.09 4.49 22.45
N GLN A 159 17.84 5.07 21.50
CA GLN A 159 17.32 6.01 20.51
C GLN A 159 16.62 5.31 19.35
N LYS A 160 17.02 4.08 19.01
CA LYS A 160 16.30 3.23 18.04
C LYS A 160 14.93 2.82 18.56
N ASP A 161 14.80 2.69 19.88
CA ASP A 161 13.54 2.37 20.57
C ASP A 161 12.66 3.60 20.81
N SER A 162 13.12 4.83 20.50
CA SER A 162 12.32 6.05 20.67
C SER A 162 11.47 6.37 19.43
N ASP A 163 10.39 7.13 19.62
CA ASP A 163 9.59 7.64 18.51
C ASP A 163 10.30 8.82 17.85
N TYR A 164 10.77 8.61 16.62
CA TYR A 164 11.38 9.67 15.83
C TYR A 164 10.94 9.61 14.37
N LEU A 165 11.05 10.74 13.70
CA LEU A 165 10.74 10.93 12.29
C LEU A 165 12.00 11.27 11.52
N VAL A 166 12.06 10.76 10.30
CA VAL A 166 13.11 11.02 9.31
C VAL A 166 12.47 11.42 7.98
N ASP A 167 13.29 11.72 7.00
CA ASP A 167 12.83 11.98 5.64
C ASP A 167 13.11 10.79 4.70
N ALA A 168 12.67 10.91 3.45
CA ALA A 168 12.73 9.81 2.50
C ALA A 168 14.16 9.42 2.08
N LEU A 169 15.18 10.22 2.40
CA LEU A 169 16.58 9.90 2.06
C LEU A 169 17.06 8.64 2.80
N GLU A 170 16.47 8.32 3.95
CA GLU A 170 16.76 7.08 4.68
C GLU A 170 16.37 5.82 3.92
N GLN A 171 15.57 5.94 2.87
CA GLN A 171 15.16 4.83 1.99
C GLN A 171 16.07 4.69 0.76
N LYS A 172 17.00 5.62 0.51
CA LYS A 172 17.76 5.70 -0.75
C LYS A 172 18.57 4.46 -1.05
N GLN A 173 19.17 3.86 -0.02
CA GLN A 173 20.02 2.68 -0.11
C GLN A 173 19.26 1.38 0.19
N GLU A 174 17.97 1.45 0.51
CA GLU A 174 17.15 0.25 0.74
C GLU A 174 16.82 -0.45 -0.60
N PRO A 175 16.62 -1.77 -0.59
CA PRO A 175 16.07 -2.48 -1.75
C PRO A 175 14.70 -1.91 -2.14
N ASP A 176 14.39 -1.84 -3.44
CA ASP A 176 13.13 -1.26 -3.92
C ASP A 176 11.89 -1.96 -3.35
N SER A 177 11.96 -3.28 -3.15
CA SER A 177 10.88 -4.04 -2.52
C SER A 177 10.55 -3.57 -1.10
N GLN A 178 11.52 -2.96 -0.41
CA GLN A 178 11.41 -2.50 0.97
C GLN A 178 11.06 -1.01 1.11
N LYS A 179 11.17 -0.22 0.03
CA LYS A 179 10.78 1.21 0.02
C LYS A 179 9.26 1.36 0.10
N PHE A 180 8.80 2.49 0.62
CA PHE A 180 7.38 2.87 0.69
C PHE A 180 6.68 2.84 -0.70
N ILE A 181 7.42 3.19 -1.75
CA ILE A 181 6.94 3.18 -3.13
C ILE A 181 7.99 2.58 -4.05
N SER A 182 7.56 1.74 -4.99
CA SER A 182 8.46 1.08 -5.93
C SER A 182 7.80 0.82 -7.28
N LEU A 183 8.62 0.58 -8.30
CA LEU A 183 8.17 0.20 -9.63
C LEU A 183 8.26 -1.33 -9.79
N ILE A 184 7.20 -1.95 -10.31
CA ILE A 184 7.09 -3.39 -10.52
C ILE A 184 6.96 -3.67 -12.02
N LYS A 185 7.91 -4.41 -12.56
CA LYS A 185 8.01 -4.78 -13.98
C LYS A 185 7.97 -6.28 -14.20
N THR A 186 8.39 -7.05 -13.20
CA THR A 186 8.55 -8.51 -13.29
C THR A 186 7.82 -9.25 -12.19
N ASP A 187 7.68 -10.57 -12.37
CA ASP A 187 7.07 -11.45 -11.39
C ASP A 187 7.91 -11.56 -10.11
N GLU A 188 9.23 -11.53 -10.26
CA GLU A 188 10.20 -11.58 -9.18
C GLU A 188 10.14 -10.31 -8.33
N GLU A 189 10.11 -9.14 -8.96
CA GLU A 189 9.95 -7.85 -8.27
C GLU A 189 8.62 -7.77 -7.51
N LEU A 190 7.54 -8.31 -8.10
CA LEU A 190 6.24 -8.40 -7.44
C LEU A 190 6.31 -9.32 -6.22
N LYS A 191 6.88 -10.52 -6.34
CA LYS A 191 7.04 -11.44 -5.21
C LYS A 191 7.84 -10.80 -4.08
N SER A 192 8.92 -10.11 -4.41
CA SER A 192 9.75 -9.46 -3.41
C SER A 192 9.04 -8.30 -2.72
N SER A 193 8.36 -7.45 -3.48
CA SER A 193 7.56 -6.34 -2.93
C SER A 193 6.37 -6.81 -2.11
N LEU A 194 5.89 -8.04 -2.36
CA LEU A 194 4.88 -8.71 -1.54
C LEU A 194 5.48 -9.51 -0.38
N ARG A 195 6.80 -9.55 -0.20
CA ARG A 195 7.51 -10.36 0.81
C ARG A 195 7.24 -11.87 0.73
N LEU A 196 7.15 -12.38 -0.49
CA LEU A 196 6.88 -13.79 -0.79
C LEU A 196 8.12 -14.55 -1.28
N ASP A 197 9.23 -13.86 -1.54
CA ASP A 197 10.52 -14.51 -1.72
C ASP A 197 11.13 -14.92 -0.36
N ASP A 198 12.01 -15.92 -0.38
CA ASP A 198 12.58 -16.51 0.84
C ASP A 198 13.38 -15.49 1.67
N GLU A 199 14.10 -14.57 1.04
CA GLU A 199 14.90 -13.56 1.73
C GLU A 199 13.99 -12.59 2.49
N SER A 200 13.01 -12.02 1.80
CA SER A 200 12.04 -11.08 2.36
C SER A 200 11.17 -11.73 3.44
N LYS A 201 10.78 -12.99 3.25
CA LYS A 201 10.00 -13.76 4.22
C LYS A 201 10.79 -13.98 5.50
N ASN A 202 12.03 -14.45 5.39
CA ASN A 202 12.90 -14.68 6.55
C ASN A 202 13.23 -13.38 7.29
N LEU A 203 13.47 -12.29 6.56
CA LEU A 203 13.66 -10.97 7.15
C LEU A 203 12.44 -10.55 7.98
N TYR A 204 11.23 -10.73 7.44
CA TYR A 204 10.01 -10.35 8.14
C TYR A 204 9.71 -11.23 9.36
N LEU A 205 9.95 -12.54 9.26
CA LEU A 205 9.75 -13.46 10.39
C LEU A 205 10.67 -13.12 11.57
N LYS A 206 11.93 -12.73 11.30
CA LYS A 206 12.84 -12.25 12.35
C LYS A 206 12.34 -10.98 13.03
N TYR A 207 11.77 -10.06 12.26
CA TYR A 207 11.14 -8.86 12.81
C TYR A 207 9.93 -9.21 13.68
N LEU A 208 9.03 -10.07 13.20
CA LEU A 208 7.86 -10.49 13.97
C LEU A 208 8.25 -11.20 15.28
N GLU A 209 9.32 -11.99 15.28
CA GLU A 209 9.86 -12.58 16.51
C GLU A 209 10.41 -11.50 17.47
N SER A 210 11.04 -10.43 16.98
CA SER A 210 11.64 -9.39 17.85
C SER A 210 10.61 -8.52 18.57
N ILE A 211 9.44 -8.32 17.96
CA ILE A 211 8.32 -7.58 18.54
C ILE A 211 7.38 -8.45 19.37
N SER A 212 7.41 -9.78 19.18
CA SER A 212 6.58 -10.71 19.94
C SER A 212 7.03 -10.81 21.40
N GLU A 213 6.07 -10.89 22.33
CA GLU A 213 6.38 -11.18 23.73
C GLU A 213 7.01 -12.58 23.86
N LYS A 214 8.08 -12.68 24.66
CA LYS A 214 8.78 -13.95 24.87
C LYS A 214 7.84 -15.06 25.35
N SER A 215 6.94 -14.74 26.27
CA SER A 215 5.89 -15.63 26.80
C SER A 215 4.97 -16.22 25.71
N THR A 216 4.68 -15.45 24.67
CA THR A 216 3.83 -15.90 23.54
C THR A 216 4.51 -17.00 22.73
N LEU A 217 5.84 -16.99 22.64
CA LEU A 217 6.62 -17.90 21.81
C LEU A 217 7.26 -19.07 22.59
N GLU A 218 7.29 -19.02 23.93
CA GLU A 218 7.99 -19.99 24.78
C GLU A 218 7.53 -21.43 24.59
N ASN A 219 6.23 -21.66 24.32
CA ASN A 219 5.64 -22.99 24.15
C ASN A 219 5.23 -23.31 22.71
N VAL A 220 5.65 -22.48 21.75
CA VAL A 220 5.32 -22.67 20.34
C VAL A 220 6.36 -23.57 19.68
N THR A 221 5.95 -24.77 19.26
CA THR A 221 6.84 -25.76 18.63
C THR A 221 7.37 -25.31 17.27
N ASP A 222 6.50 -24.75 16.43
CA ASP A 222 6.86 -24.16 15.14
C ASP A 222 6.55 -22.65 15.17
N LYS A 223 7.57 -21.87 15.55
CA LYS A 223 7.47 -20.42 15.65
C LYS A 223 7.14 -19.77 14.31
N ASN A 224 7.75 -20.24 13.22
CA ASN A 224 7.53 -19.63 11.91
C ASN A 224 6.07 -19.82 11.48
N SER A 225 5.54 -21.05 11.58
CA SER A 225 4.13 -21.30 11.26
C SER A 225 3.17 -20.47 12.13
N PHE A 226 3.48 -20.34 13.42
CA PHE A 226 2.71 -19.47 14.32
C PHE A 226 2.74 -18.00 13.89
N LEU A 227 3.92 -17.45 13.61
CA LEU A 227 4.08 -16.06 13.20
C LEU A 227 3.38 -15.79 11.86
N GLU A 228 3.54 -16.68 10.89
CA GLU A 228 2.87 -16.59 9.59
C GLU A 228 1.35 -16.53 9.74
N LYS A 229 0.77 -17.44 10.54
CA LYS A 229 -0.67 -17.51 10.76
C LYS A 229 -1.23 -16.30 11.51
N ASN A 230 -0.48 -15.77 12.48
CA ASN A 230 -0.99 -14.73 13.36
C ASN A 230 -0.69 -13.31 12.87
N PHE A 231 0.33 -13.10 12.05
CA PHE A 231 0.76 -11.76 11.65
C PHE A 231 0.76 -11.51 10.15
N LEU A 232 0.87 -12.54 9.30
CA LEU A 232 0.90 -12.33 7.85
C LEU A 232 -0.49 -12.45 7.23
N PRO A 233 -0.81 -11.66 6.17
CA PRO A 233 -2.14 -11.64 5.56
C PRO A 233 -2.43 -12.79 4.61
N TRP A 234 -1.49 -13.72 4.46
CA TRP A 234 -1.54 -14.75 3.44
C TRP A 234 -2.59 -15.79 3.74
N SER A 235 -3.43 -16.05 2.74
CA SER A 235 -4.51 -17.02 2.82
C SER A 235 -4.82 -17.60 1.45
N ASN A 236 -5.74 -18.55 1.43
CA ASN A 236 -6.21 -19.21 0.21
C ASN A 236 -6.85 -18.21 -0.77
N THR A 237 -7.36 -17.08 -0.25
CA THR A 237 -8.05 -16.03 -1.03
C THR A 237 -7.24 -14.74 -1.16
N PHE A 238 -6.15 -14.61 -0.41
CA PHE A 238 -5.21 -13.49 -0.49
C PHE A 238 -3.78 -14.03 -0.57
N ASN A 239 -3.30 -14.21 -1.79
CA ASN A 239 -1.98 -14.78 -2.11
C ASN A 239 -1.44 -14.20 -3.42
N TYR A 240 -0.24 -14.63 -3.80
CA TYR A 240 0.43 -14.19 -5.03
C TYR A 240 -0.47 -14.33 -6.27
N ASP A 241 -1.09 -15.49 -6.49
CA ASP A 241 -1.88 -15.75 -7.69
C ASP A 241 -3.12 -14.86 -7.76
N ALA A 242 -3.81 -14.65 -6.63
CA ALA A 242 -4.97 -13.76 -6.54
C ALA A 242 -4.63 -12.28 -6.82
N ILE A 243 -3.44 -11.84 -6.39
CA ILE A 243 -2.95 -10.48 -6.68
C ILE A 243 -2.51 -10.40 -8.14
N LYS A 244 -1.69 -11.34 -8.61
CA LYS A 244 -1.17 -11.39 -9.97
C LYS A 244 -2.27 -11.47 -11.02
N SER A 245 -3.36 -12.21 -10.77
CA SER A 245 -4.47 -12.33 -11.72
C SER A 245 -5.19 -11.01 -12.00
N LYS A 246 -4.94 -9.98 -11.18
CA LYS A 246 -5.50 -8.63 -11.36
C LYS A 246 -4.55 -7.66 -12.07
N LEU A 247 -3.34 -8.12 -12.37
CA LEU A 247 -2.28 -7.36 -13.02
C LEU A 247 -2.02 -7.92 -14.42
N ASP A 248 -1.56 -7.07 -15.32
CA ASP A 248 -1.07 -7.47 -16.65
C ASP A 248 0.35 -6.95 -16.82
N LEU A 249 1.31 -7.65 -16.22
CA LEU A 249 2.74 -7.31 -16.27
C LEU A 249 3.35 -7.41 -17.67
N LYS A 250 2.63 -8.00 -18.66
CA LYS A 250 3.07 -8.00 -20.06
C LYS A 250 2.76 -6.66 -20.72
N LYS A 251 1.65 -6.04 -20.34
CA LYS A 251 1.16 -4.78 -20.92
C LYS A 251 1.55 -3.54 -20.13
N TYR A 252 1.77 -3.67 -18.82
CA TYR A 252 2.01 -2.56 -17.92
C TYR A 252 3.19 -2.84 -17.00
N ASP A 253 3.84 -1.78 -16.55
CA ASP A 253 4.54 -1.75 -15.27
C ASP A 253 3.60 -1.15 -14.22
N TYR A 254 3.90 -1.33 -12.93
CA TYR A 254 3.05 -0.82 -11.86
C TYR A 254 3.84 -0.01 -10.85
N ILE A 255 3.37 1.19 -10.54
CA ILE A 255 3.81 1.93 -9.35
C ILE A 255 3.07 1.33 -8.15
N PHE A 256 3.81 0.70 -7.25
CA PHE A 256 3.28 0.10 -6.03
C PHE A 256 3.48 1.05 -4.84
N ILE A 257 2.41 1.72 -4.43
CA ILE A 257 2.34 2.58 -3.24
C ILE A 257 1.90 1.70 -2.08
N LYS A 258 2.70 1.61 -1.02
CA LYS A 258 2.53 0.61 0.02
C LYS A 258 2.02 1.23 1.32
N ASP A 259 1.14 0.52 2.01
CA ASP A 259 0.83 0.75 3.43
C ASP A 259 0.35 2.16 3.80
N LEU A 260 -0.51 2.74 2.95
CA LEU A 260 -1.24 3.97 3.29
C LEU A 260 -2.16 3.72 4.49
N ALA A 261 -1.76 4.27 5.63
CA ALA A 261 -2.51 4.27 6.86
C ALA A 261 -2.46 5.67 7.49
N ARG A 262 -3.40 5.97 8.38
CA ARG A 262 -3.28 7.15 9.24
C ARG A 262 -2.23 6.84 10.30
N TYR A 263 -1.05 7.45 10.20
CA TYR A 263 -0.01 7.31 11.22
C TYR A 263 -0.39 8.01 12.53
N PHE A 264 -0.99 9.21 12.42
CA PHE A 264 -1.59 9.91 13.57
C PHE A 264 -3.10 9.77 13.51
N HIS A 265 -3.70 9.05 14.46
CA HIS A 265 -5.14 8.87 14.57
C HIS A 265 -5.66 9.08 16.00
N THR A 266 -6.98 9.09 16.16
CA THR A 266 -7.65 9.12 17.46
C THR A 266 -7.72 7.72 18.05
N GLU A 267 -7.74 7.59 19.38
CA GLU A 267 -8.11 6.32 19.99
C GLU A 267 -9.54 5.94 19.60
N GLY A 268 -9.78 4.65 19.47
CA GLY A 268 -11.02 4.13 18.89
C GLY A 268 -11.03 4.22 17.37
N ASN A 269 -10.44 3.24 16.70
CA ASN A 269 -10.97 2.89 15.37
C ASN A 269 -12.44 2.56 15.61
N GLY A 270 -13.36 3.33 15.00
CA GLY A 270 -14.77 2.95 15.04
C GLY A 270 -14.93 1.50 14.57
N SER A 271 -16.02 0.85 14.92
CA SER A 271 -16.25 -0.52 14.48
C SER A 271 -16.23 -0.60 12.95
N GLU A 272 -15.42 -1.50 12.41
CA GLU A 272 -15.15 -1.62 10.98
C GLU A 272 -15.79 -2.89 10.45
N TYR A 273 -16.58 -2.81 9.38
CA TYR A 273 -17.39 -3.91 8.87
C TYR A 273 -17.08 -4.22 7.40
N PHE A 274 -16.64 -3.21 6.64
CA PHE A 274 -16.45 -3.31 5.20
C PHE A 274 -14.97 -3.30 4.85
N LEU A 275 -14.46 -4.44 4.36
CA LEU A 275 -13.06 -4.57 4.00
C LEU A 275 -12.74 -3.77 2.72
N ASP A 276 -13.71 -3.58 1.83
CA ASP A 276 -13.61 -2.82 0.58
C ASP A 276 -13.76 -1.29 0.75
N GLY A 277 -14.17 -0.84 1.94
CA GLY A 277 -14.23 0.57 2.34
C GLY A 277 -12.87 1.19 2.67
N GLY A 278 -12.89 2.44 3.16
CA GLY A 278 -11.70 3.18 3.55
C GLY A 278 -11.16 4.07 2.43
N LEU A 279 -9.83 4.24 2.37
CA LEU A 279 -9.16 5.10 1.39
C LEU A 279 -9.31 4.52 -0.02
N GLU A 280 -9.69 5.36 -0.98
CA GLU A 280 -9.73 5.05 -2.40
C GLU A 280 -9.11 6.17 -3.24
N ILE A 281 -8.73 5.85 -4.47
CA ILE A 281 -8.23 6.85 -5.43
C ILE A 281 -9.42 7.39 -6.24
N SER A 282 -9.71 8.68 -6.10
CA SER A 282 -10.71 9.38 -6.92
C SER A 282 -10.16 9.74 -8.29
N ASN A 283 -8.87 10.09 -8.36
CA ASN A 283 -8.12 10.36 -9.59
C ASN A 283 -6.61 10.21 -9.35
N TYR A 284 -5.84 9.87 -10.38
CA TYR A 284 -4.38 9.92 -10.32
C TYR A 284 -3.74 10.25 -11.67
N GLU A 285 -2.52 10.78 -11.61
CA GLU A 285 -1.64 11.00 -12.75
C GLU A 285 -0.20 10.62 -12.38
N VAL A 286 0.50 9.98 -13.32
CA VAL A 286 1.92 9.66 -13.20
C VAL A 286 2.63 10.29 -14.39
N ASP A 287 3.25 11.43 -14.18
CA ASP A 287 4.00 12.13 -15.21
C ASP A 287 5.47 11.70 -15.16
N LYS A 288 5.87 10.88 -16.13
CA LYS A 288 7.24 10.37 -16.27
C LYS A 288 8.27 11.46 -16.62
N ASN A 289 7.85 12.58 -17.19
CA ASN A 289 8.75 13.65 -17.60
C ASN A 289 9.08 14.57 -16.41
N SER A 290 8.05 14.99 -15.67
CA SER A 290 8.25 15.77 -14.44
C SER A 290 8.58 14.92 -13.22
N LYS A 291 8.46 13.58 -13.34
CA LYS A 291 8.62 12.60 -12.25
C LYS A 291 7.69 12.90 -11.06
N GLU A 292 6.46 13.29 -11.34
CA GLU A 292 5.44 13.60 -10.34
C GLU A 292 4.34 12.53 -10.35
N ILE A 293 3.97 12.06 -9.16
CA ILE A 293 2.77 11.25 -8.93
C ILE A 293 1.75 12.14 -8.22
N SER A 294 0.68 12.48 -8.94
CA SER A 294 -0.44 13.27 -8.42
C SER A 294 -1.61 12.37 -8.09
N ILE A 295 -2.10 12.37 -6.85
CA ILE A 295 -3.24 11.54 -6.42
C ILE A 295 -4.28 12.38 -5.67
N SER A 296 -5.55 12.22 -6.06
CA SER A 296 -6.70 12.65 -5.27
C SER A 296 -7.32 11.43 -4.58
N TRP A 297 -7.69 11.61 -3.33
CA TRP A 297 -8.19 10.57 -2.46
C TRP A 297 -9.68 10.76 -2.20
N ASN A 298 -10.44 9.67 -2.16
CA ASN A 298 -11.78 9.62 -1.58
C ASN A 298 -11.78 8.69 -0.36
N TYR A 299 -12.84 8.76 0.45
CA TYR A 299 -13.05 7.86 1.58
C TYR A 299 -14.41 7.19 1.48
N LYS A 300 -14.42 5.88 1.30
CA LYS A 300 -15.65 5.08 1.38
C LYS A 300 -15.97 4.70 2.82
N PRO A 301 -17.26 4.65 3.20
CA PRO A 301 -17.67 4.17 4.51
C PRO A 301 -17.06 2.80 4.82
N THR A 302 -16.53 2.65 6.02
CA THR A 302 -16.00 1.38 6.53
C THR A 302 -17.00 0.65 7.44
N ALA A 303 -18.12 1.30 7.76
CA ALA A 303 -19.16 0.78 8.63
C ALA A 303 -20.54 1.29 8.18
N PRO A 304 -21.64 0.58 8.53
CA PRO A 304 -22.98 1.13 8.47
C PRO A 304 -23.11 2.44 9.27
N LYS A 305 -23.97 3.36 8.81
CA LYS A 305 -24.12 4.70 9.41
C LYS A 305 -24.47 4.67 10.90
N ASP A 306 -25.21 3.66 11.34
CA ASP A 306 -25.67 3.45 12.72
C ASP A 306 -24.64 2.71 13.62
N LYS A 307 -23.53 2.25 13.04
CA LYS A 307 -22.51 1.44 13.73
C LYS A 307 -21.15 2.14 13.87
N ASN A 308 -21.01 3.34 13.30
CA ASN A 308 -19.75 4.09 13.33
C ASN A 308 -19.66 4.97 14.60
N LEU A 309 -19.22 4.38 15.71
CA LEU A 309 -18.94 5.09 16.95
C LEU A 309 -17.42 5.22 17.11
N ALA A 310 -16.87 6.42 16.92
CA ALA A 310 -15.47 6.73 17.22
C ALA A 310 -15.37 7.37 18.61
N ALA A 311 -14.30 7.10 19.35
CA ALA A 311 -14.01 7.77 20.61
C ALA A 311 -13.46 9.19 20.35
N PRO A 312 -13.68 10.14 21.29
CA PRO A 312 -13.39 11.57 21.07
C PRO A 312 -11.91 11.97 21.23
N ASP A 313 -11.03 11.09 21.70
CA ASP A 313 -9.68 11.49 22.13
C ASP A 313 -8.60 11.23 21.06
N ILE A 314 -7.84 12.30 20.74
CA ILE A 314 -6.68 12.23 19.85
C ILE A 314 -5.43 11.87 20.66
N ILE A 315 -5.06 10.59 20.70
CA ILE A 315 -3.81 10.12 21.32
C ILE A 315 -2.96 9.42 20.26
N MET A 316 -1.64 9.62 20.32
CA MET A 316 -0.69 8.91 19.46
C MET A 316 -0.71 7.42 19.81
N THR A 317 -1.40 6.60 19.02
CA THR A 317 -1.53 5.15 19.27
C THR A 317 -1.16 4.33 18.04
N GLY A 318 0.13 4.34 17.68
CA GLY A 318 0.68 3.41 16.69
C GLY A 318 0.08 3.50 15.28
N VAL A 319 0.30 2.45 14.50
CA VAL A 319 -0.17 2.35 13.11
C VAL A 319 -1.64 1.91 13.12
N SER A 320 -2.49 2.57 12.34
CA SER A 320 -3.90 2.19 12.24
C SER A 320 -4.07 0.71 11.86
N LYS A 321 -5.12 0.08 12.41
CA LYS A 321 -5.55 -1.29 12.04
C LYS A 321 -5.78 -1.46 10.55
N ARG A 322 -6.10 -0.38 9.84
CA ARG A 322 -6.39 -0.38 8.42
C ARG A 322 -5.22 0.21 7.64
N SER A 323 -4.75 -0.54 6.65
CA SER A 323 -3.81 -0.05 5.66
C SER A 323 -4.29 -0.36 4.24
N HIS A 324 -3.90 0.51 3.32
CA HIS A 324 -4.24 0.42 1.91
C HIS A 324 -2.99 0.50 1.06
N SER A 325 -2.84 -0.39 0.10
CA SER A 325 -1.76 -0.33 -0.89
C SER A 325 -2.33 -0.31 -2.30
N PHE A 326 -1.64 0.36 -3.22
CA PHE A 326 -2.16 0.66 -4.55
C PHE A 326 -1.13 0.32 -5.61
N LEU A 327 -1.56 -0.38 -6.65
CA LEU A 327 -0.78 -0.71 -7.84
C LEU A 327 -1.38 0.09 -9.00
N LEU A 328 -0.66 1.14 -9.42
CA LEU A 328 -1.08 2.04 -10.49
C LEU A 328 -0.43 1.58 -11.81
N PRO A 329 -1.20 1.18 -12.83
CA PRO A 329 -0.64 0.79 -14.11
C PRO A 329 -0.03 2.00 -14.82
N VAL A 330 1.17 1.81 -15.35
CA VAL A 330 1.86 2.72 -16.27
C VAL A 330 2.25 1.96 -17.53
N GLU A 331 2.44 2.67 -18.63
CA GLU A 331 2.88 2.08 -19.90
C GLU A 331 4.17 1.26 -19.69
N LYS A 332 4.20 0.03 -20.23
CA LYS A 332 5.34 -0.89 -20.11
C LYS A 332 6.64 -0.21 -20.56
N GLY A 333 7.65 -0.23 -19.71
CA GLY A 333 8.98 0.33 -20.00
C GLY A 333 9.01 1.86 -20.07
N SER A 334 7.91 2.55 -19.78
CA SER A 334 7.85 4.01 -19.82
C SER A 334 8.66 4.70 -18.71
N ILE A 335 8.91 3.98 -17.62
CA ILE A 335 9.77 4.38 -16.51
C ILE A 335 10.93 3.38 -16.45
N SER A 336 12.12 3.82 -16.86
CA SER A 336 13.30 2.97 -16.88
C SER A 336 13.81 2.67 -15.47
N ASP A 337 13.71 3.63 -14.55
CA ASP A 337 14.16 3.53 -13.17
C ASP A 337 13.29 4.39 -12.25
N PHE A 338 13.12 3.95 -10.99
CA PHE A 338 12.31 4.64 -9.99
C PHE A 338 13.13 4.85 -8.71
N LYS A 339 13.61 6.08 -8.52
CA LYS A 339 14.32 6.49 -7.31
C LYS A 339 13.49 7.49 -6.53
N VAL A 340 13.31 7.26 -5.23
CA VAL A 340 12.44 8.10 -4.39
C VAL A 340 12.87 9.58 -4.38
N ASP A 341 14.17 9.86 -4.46
CA ASP A 341 14.73 11.22 -4.50
C ASP A 341 14.45 11.97 -5.82
N ASP A 342 14.30 11.22 -6.91
CA ASP A 342 13.99 11.75 -8.24
C ASP A 342 12.51 12.10 -8.42
N TRP A 343 11.63 11.51 -7.62
CA TRP A 343 10.18 11.61 -7.79
C TRP A 343 9.53 12.46 -6.68
N SER A 344 8.35 13.01 -6.98
CA SER A 344 7.52 13.72 -6.01
C SER A 344 6.14 13.08 -5.87
N PHE A 345 5.56 13.20 -4.67
CA PHE A 345 4.20 12.74 -4.40
C PHE A 345 3.32 13.93 -4.02
N LYS A 346 2.31 14.21 -4.84
CA LYS A 346 1.43 15.36 -4.67
C LYS A 346 0.00 14.92 -4.41
N LYS A 347 -0.55 15.39 -3.30
CA LYS A 347 -1.99 15.32 -3.07
C LYS A 347 -2.67 16.42 -3.88
N ILE A 348 -3.53 16.02 -4.80
CA ILE A 348 -4.39 16.94 -5.56
C ILE A 348 -5.80 16.94 -4.94
N SER A 349 -6.38 18.13 -4.78
CA SER A 349 -7.71 18.36 -4.22
C SER A 349 -8.82 18.01 -5.20
#